data_AF-A0A9E2K794-F1
#
_entry.id   AF-A0A9E2K794-F1
#
_cell.length_a   1.000
_cell.length_b   1.000
_cell.length_c   1.000
_cell.angle_alpha   90.00
_cell.angle_beta   90.00
_cell.angle_gamma   90.00
#
_symmetry.space_group_name_H-M   'P 1'
#
loop_
_entity.id
_entity.type
_entity.pdbx_description
1 polymer ?
#
loop_
_entity_poly.entity_id
_entity_poly.type
_entity_poly.pdbx_seq_one_letter_code
_entity_poly.pdbx_strand_id
1 'polypeptide(L)'
;MFANIGWGEMLLLVVVGLVVLGPERLPGAIRWASGALRQARDYLSGATSQLREELGPEFEDLRAPISELQKLRGMSPRAAVTKHLLDGDDSWLTGNFDRADDKSDDKADRASEKPKSAPGPDSAATPPAAGAAAPFDADAT
;
A
#
# COMPACT_ATOMS: atom_id res chain seq x y z
N MET A 1 -0.66 -8.76 -10.55
CA MET A 1 0.56 -8.83 -11.40
C MET A 1 1.52 -7.67 -11.11
N PHE A 2 1.06 -6.43 -10.92
CA PHE A 2 1.92 -5.28 -10.56
C PHE A 2 2.38 -5.22 -9.09
N ALA A 3 1.81 -6.04 -8.20
CA ALA A 3 2.18 -6.08 -6.78
C ALA A 3 3.58 -6.66 -6.50
N ASN A 4 4.26 -7.20 -7.51
CA ASN A 4 5.65 -7.66 -7.43
C ASN A 4 6.66 -6.60 -7.91
N ILE A 5 6.24 -5.35 -8.15
CA ILE A 5 7.19 -4.27 -8.45
C ILE A 5 7.97 -3.98 -7.16
N GLY A 6 9.24 -4.36 -7.13
CA GLY A 6 10.16 -4.01 -6.06
C GLY A 6 10.87 -2.69 -6.33
N TRP A 7 11.69 -2.27 -5.36
CA TRP A 7 12.54 -1.08 -5.51
C TRP A 7 13.53 -1.21 -6.68
N GLY A 8 13.98 -2.42 -7.01
CA GLY A 8 14.89 -2.68 -8.13
C GLY A 8 14.24 -2.43 -9.48
N GLU A 9 13.01 -2.91 -9.67
CA GLU A 9 12.23 -2.71 -10.89
C GLU A 9 11.87 -1.24 -11.10
N MET A 10 11.55 -0.49 -10.04
CA MET A 10 11.33 0.95 -10.12
C MET A 10 12.58 1.69 -10.60
N LEU A 11 13.76 1.33 -10.09
CA LEU A 11 15.02 1.94 -10.51
C LEU A 11 15.34 1.59 -11.97
N LEU A 12 15.07 0.35 -12.39
CA LEU A 12 15.18 -0.07 -13.79
C LEU A 12 14.28 0.78 -14.70
N LEU A 13 13.01 0.99 -14.33
CA LEU A 13 12.08 1.82 -15.12
C LEU A 13 12.55 3.27 -15.24
N VAL A 14 13.11 3.84 -14.17
CA VAL A 14 13.68 5.19 -14.20
C VAL A 14 14.87 5.23 -15.17
N VAL A 15 15.78 4.26 -15.10
CA VAL A 15 16.93 4.19 -16.03
C VAL A 15 16.47 4.03 -17.47
N VAL A 16 15.52 3.13 -17.73
CA VAL A 16 14.93 2.95 -19.07
C VAL A 16 14.30 4.25 -19.55
N GLY A 17 13.53 4.93 -18.71
CA GLY A 17 12.92 6.23 -19.02
C GLY A 17 13.96 7.31 -19.33
N LEU A 18 15.04 7.37 -18.55
CA LEU A 18 16.16 8.30 -18.77
C LEU A 18 16.90 8.02 -20.08
N VAL A 19 17.09 6.75 -20.46
CA VAL A 19 17.77 6.38 -21.71
C VAL A 19 16.89 6.63 -22.93
N VAL A 20 15.62 6.25 -22.87
CA VAL A 20 14.68 6.37 -24.01
C VAL A 20 14.32 7.82 -24.28
N LEU A 21 13.95 8.58 -23.22
CA LEU A 21 13.50 9.96 -23.36
C LEU A 21 14.66 10.97 -23.26
N GLY A 22 15.72 10.61 -22.54
CA GLY A 22 16.85 11.49 -22.22
C GLY A 22 16.66 12.20 -20.86
N PRO A 23 17.73 12.37 -20.06
CA PRO A 23 17.65 13.02 -18.74
C PRO A 23 17.18 14.46 -18.81
N GLU A 24 17.48 15.18 -19.89
CA GLU A 24 17.10 16.59 -20.04
C GLU A 24 15.65 16.80 -20.44
N ARG A 25 15.00 15.78 -21.01
CA ARG A 25 13.62 15.89 -21.50
C ARG A 25 12.61 15.38 -20.48
N LEU A 26 13.01 14.45 -19.61
CA LEU A 26 12.18 13.91 -18.53
C LEU A 26 11.56 15.00 -17.62
N PRO A 27 12.31 15.96 -17.06
CA PRO A 27 11.73 17.01 -16.22
C PRO A 27 10.76 17.92 -16.99
N GLY A 28 11.02 18.17 -18.27
CA GLY A 28 10.09 18.88 -19.16
C GLY A 28 8.80 18.10 -19.40
N ALA A 29 8.90 16.79 -19.67
CA ALA A 29 7.75 15.93 -19.88
C ALA A 29 6.87 15.80 -18.62
N ILE A 30 7.47 15.67 -17.43
CA ILE A 30 6.73 15.65 -16.15
C ILE A 30 5.96 16.96 -15.96
N ARG A 31 6.59 18.11 -16.25
CA ARG A 31 5.93 19.43 -16.17
C ARG A 31 4.74 19.54 -17.11
N TRP A 32 4.91 19.10 -18.36
CA TRP A 32 3.82 19.08 -19.33
C TRP A 32 2.68 18.13 -18.89
N ALA A 33 3.01 16.90 -18.51
CA ALA A 33 2.02 15.89 -18.12
C ALA A 33 1.25 16.29 -16.86
N SER A 34 1.94 16.85 -15.86
CA SER A 34 1.29 17.36 -14.64
C SER A 34 0.39 18.56 -14.92
N GLY A 35 0.82 19.47 -15.81
CA GLY A 35 -0.01 20.58 -16.29
C GLY A 35 -1.26 20.08 -17.02
N ALA A 36 -1.09 19.16 -17.96
CA ALA A 36 -2.18 18.55 -18.71
C ALA A 36 -3.17 17.80 -17.81
N LEU A 37 -2.66 17.06 -16.82
CA LEU A 37 -3.49 16.34 -15.86
C LEU A 37 -4.30 17.29 -14.97
N ARG A 38 -3.68 18.38 -14.50
CA ARG A 38 -4.39 19.44 -13.75
C ARG A 38 -5.49 20.05 -14.60
N GLN A 39 -5.16 20.47 -15.81
CA GLN A 39 -6.10 21.09 -16.72
C GLN A 39 -7.26 20.14 -17.07
N ALA A 40 -6.97 18.86 -17.32
CA ALA A 40 -8.01 17.85 -17.52
C ALA A 40 -8.90 17.69 -16.29
N ARG A 41 -8.32 17.63 -15.08
CA ARG A 41 -9.10 17.56 -13.82
C ARG A 41 -9.99 18.77 -13.62
N ASP A 42 -9.49 19.97 -13.93
CA ASP A 42 -10.25 21.21 -13.80
C ASP A 42 -11.42 21.25 -14.79
N TYR A 43 -11.19 20.86 -16.06
CA TYR A 43 -12.27 20.74 -17.06
C TYR A 43 -13.32 19.70 -16.67
N LEU A 44 -12.90 18.51 -16.23
CA LEU A 44 -13.82 17.45 -15.80
C LEU A 44 -14.63 17.89 -14.57
N SER A 45 -14.01 18.59 -13.63
CA SER A 45 -14.68 19.11 -12.43
C SER A 45 -15.67 20.22 -12.79
N GLY A 46 -15.29 21.14 -13.68
CA GLY A 46 -16.16 22.20 -14.17
C GLY A 46 -17.36 21.67 -14.95
N ALA A 47 -17.15 20.73 -15.87
CA ALA A 47 -18.24 20.07 -16.59
C ALA A 47 -19.17 19.32 -15.63
N THR A 48 -18.61 18.55 -14.70
CA THR A 48 -19.40 17.84 -13.67
C THR A 48 -20.22 18.81 -12.82
N SER A 49 -19.67 19.97 -12.48
CA SER A 49 -20.38 21.04 -11.75
C SER A 49 -21.54 21.59 -12.56
N GLN A 50 -21.34 21.87 -13.86
CA GLN A 50 -22.41 22.36 -14.75
C GLN A 50 -23.53 21.33 -14.89
N LEU A 51 -23.20 20.04 -15.10
CA LEU A 51 -24.20 18.98 -15.15
C LEU A 51 -24.98 18.86 -13.83
N ARG A 52 -24.30 19.00 -12.69
CA ARG A 52 -24.94 19.00 -11.38
C ARG A 52 -25.89 20.18 -11.18
N GLU A 53 -25.55 21.34 -11.74
CA GLU A 53 -26.35 22.56 -11.64
C GLU A 53 -27.56 22.54 -12.60
N GLU A 54 -27.41 21.94 -13.78
CA GLU A 54 -28.48 21.81 -14.79
C GLU A 54 -29.44 20.63 -14.52
N LEU A 55 -28.95 19.48 -14.07
CA LEU A 55 -29.76 18.28 -13.82
C LEU A 55 -30.25 18.18 -12.37
N GLY A 56 -29.68 18.98 -11.47
CA GLY A 56 -30.05 19.01 -10.05
C GLY A 56 -30.00 17.61 -9.39
N PRO A 57 -31.07 17.15 -8.72
CA PRO A 57 -31.07 15.89 -7.97
C PRO A 57 -30.86 14.63 -8.83
N GLU A 58 -31.16 14.67 -10.14
CA GLU A 58 -30.96 13.49 -11.02
C GLU A 58 -29.47 13.14 -11.21
N PHE A 59 -28.55 14.08 -10.95
CA PHE A 59 -27.11 13.79 -10.93
C PHE A 59 -26.72 12.89 -9.75
N GLU A 60 -27.39 13.00 -8.59
CA GLU A 60 -27.08 12.16 -7.42
C GLU A 60 -27.49 10.70 -7.66
N ASP A 61 -28.59 10.47 -8.36
CA ASP A 61 -29.05 9.13 -8.73
C ASP A 61 -28.06 8.41 -9.66
N LEU A 62 -27.33 9.16 -10.50
CA LEU A 62 -26.26 8.64 -11.35
C LEU A 62 -24.94 8.45 -10.58
N ARG A 63 -24.73 9.21 -9.52
CA ARG A 63 -23.51 9.15 -8.71
C ARG A 63 -23.45 7.90 -7.84
N ALA A 64 -24.61 7.45 -7.32
CA ALA A 64 -24.72 6.22 -6.54
C ALA A 64 -24.15 4.97 -7.27
N PRO A 65 -24.60 4.63 -8.49
CA PRO A 65 -24.06 3.49 -9.23
C PRO A 65 -22.60 3.69 -9.62
N ILE A 66 -22.17 4.89 -10.05
CA ILE A 66 -20.75 5.14 -10.38
C ILE A 66 -19.85 4.92 -9.15
N SER A 67 -20.28 5.39 -7.98
CA SER A 67 -19.55 5.20 -6.73
C SER A 67 -19.53 3.74 -6.29
N GLU A 68 -20.60 2.99 -6.57
CA GLU A 68 -20.68 1.56 -6.29
C GLU A 68 -19.72 0.76 -7.19
N LEU A 69 -19.64 1.08 -8.49
CA LEU A 69 -18.62 0.49 -9.38
C LEU A 69 -17.19 0.79 -8.92
N GLN A 70 -16.92 2.01 -8.43
CA GLN A 70 -15.59 2.34 -7.88
C GLN A 70 -15.28 1.55 -6.61
N LYS A 71 -16.27 1.36 -5.72
CA LYS A 71 -16.13 0.50 -4.53
C LYS A 71 -15.90 -0.96 -4.91
N LEU A 72 -16.62 -1.46 -5.91
CA LEU A 72 -16.46 -2.82 -6.47
C LEU A 72 -15.12 -3.03 -7.17
N ARG A 73 -14.50 -1.97 -7.71
CA ARG A 73 -13.14 -2.06 -8.27
C ARG A 73 -12.06 -2.06 -7.19
N GLY A 74 -12.34 -1.49 -6.02
CA GLY A 74 -11.46 -1.48 -4.85
C GLY A 74 -11.54 -2.78 -4.02
N MET A 75 -12.68 -3.45 -4.03
CA MET A 75 -12.88 -4.77 -3.42
C MET A 75 -12.86 -5.80 -4.53
N SER A 76 -11.79 -6.58 -4.69
CA SER A 76 -11.73 -7.60 -5.75
C SER A 76 -13.04 -8.44 -5.74
N PRO A 77 -13.61 -8.85 -6.89
CA PRO A 77 -14.85 -9.64 -6.90
C PRO A 77 -14.76 -10.86 -5.98
N ARG A 78 -13.55 -11.43 -5.86
CA ARG A 78 -13.19 -12.44 -4.88
C ARG A 78 -13.36 -11.95 -3.44
N ALA A 79 -12.80 -10.80 -3.05
CA ALA A 79 -12.94 -10.23 -1.71
C ALA A 79 -14.39 -9.86 -1.34
N ALA A 80 -15.22 -9.43 -2.30
CA ALA A 80 -16.64 -9.17 -2.05
C ALA A 80 -17.40 -10.48 -1.78
N VAL A 81 -17.15 -11.52 -2.59
CA VAL A 81 -17.74 -12.85 -2.40
C VAL A 81 -17.24 -13.51 -1.11
N THR A 82 -15.94 -13.45 -0.78
CA THR A 82 -15.41 -13.99 0.49
C THR A 82 -16.02 -13.28 1.69
N LYS A 83 -16.21 -11.95 1.64
CA LYS A 83 -16.83 -11.22 2.76
C LYS A 83 -18.31 -11.49 2.93
N HIS A 84 -19.05 -11.74 1.85
CA HIS A 84 -20.50 -11.96 1.92
C HIS A 84 -20.90 -13.43 2.04
N LEU A 85 -20.07 -14.38 1.58
CA LEU A 85 -20.37 -15.82 1.61
C LEU A 85 -19.47 -16.61 2.57
N LEU A 86 -18.29 -16.10 2.94
CA LEU A 86 -17.31 -16.84 3.76
C LEU A 86 -16.87 -16.07 5.03
N ASP A 87 -17.57 -15.00 5.41
CA ASP A 87 -17.22 -14.15 6.58
C ASP A 87 -15.75 -13.70 6.61
N GLY A 88 -15.11 -13.59 5.44
CA GLY A 88 -13.69 -13.23 5.32
C GLY A 88 -12.70 -14.38 5.49
N ASP A 89 -13.14 -15.64 5.61
CA ASP A 89 -12.27 -16.82 5.65
C ASP A 89 -11.92 -17.31 4.23
N ASP A 90 -10.82 -16.78 3.69
CA ASP A 90 -10.29 -17.22 2.40
C ASP A 90 -9.66 -18.62 2.43
N SER A 91 -9.47 -19.24 3.61
CA SER A 91 -8.80 -20.54 3.77
C SER A 91 -9.49 -21.67 3.02
N TRP A 92 -10.82 -21.59 2.90
CA TRP A 92 -11.65 -22.52 2.12
C TRP A 92 -11.46 -22.37 0.61
N LEU A 93 -11.16 -21.15 0.13
CA LEU A 93 -10.96 -20.85 -1.30
C LEU A 93 -9.51 -20.97 -1.74
N THR A 94 -8.56 -20.98 -0.81
CA THR A 94 -7.11 -21.09 -1.08
C THR A 94 -6.55 -22.50 -0.84
N GLY A 95 -7.38 -23.46 -0.40
CA GLY A 95 -7.00 -24.87 -0.32
C GLY A 95 -6.01 -25.21 0.79
N ASN A 96 -5.93 -24.40 1.85
CA ASN A 96 -4.98 -24.58 2.96
C ASN A 96 -5.34 -25.69 3.96
N PHE A 97 -6.26 -26.60 3.62
CA PHE A 97 -6.68 -27.73 4.47
C PHE A 97 -5.59 -28.75 4.77
N ASP A 98 -4.46 -28.72 4.06
CA ASP A 98 -3.43 -29.76 4.14
C ASP A 98 -2.31 -29.46 5.17
N ARG A 99 -2.35 -28.33 5.89
CA ARG A 99 -1.27 -27.93 6.83
C ARG A 99 -1.58 -28.13 8.32
N ALA A 100 -2.75 -28.65 8.67
CA ALA A 100 -3.14 -28.85 10.07
C ALA A 100 -2.68 -30.19 10.66
N ASP A 101 -2.25 -31.17 9.84
CA ASP A 101 -1.98 -32.54 10.29
C ASP A 101 -0.48 -32.96 10.32
N ASP A 102 0.47 -32.06 10.06
CA ASP A 102 1.91 -32.39 10.01
C ASP A 102 2.70 -31.86 11.23
N LYS A 103 2.22 -32.14 12.45
CA LYS A 103 3.01 -31.95 13.68
C LYS A 103 2.71 -33.05 14.70
N SER A 104 2.96 -34.29 14.33
CA SER A 104 3.24 -35.37 15.28
C SER A 104 4.26 -36.28 14.60
N ASP A 105 5.29 -36.68 15.34
CA ASP A 105 6.35 -37.61 14.94
C ASP A 105 7.48 -37.02 14.07
N ASP A 106 8.55 -36.55 14.71
CA ASP A 106 9.77 -37.37 14.74
C ASP A 106 10.80 -36.83 15.75
N LYS A 107 11.26 -37.72 16.62
CA LYS A 107 12.28 -37.53 17.63
C LYS A 107 13.39 -38.53 17.31
N ALA A 108 14.46 -38.11 16.64
CA ALA A 108 15.78 -38.72 16.80
C ALA A 108 16.87 -37.92 16.05
N ASP A 109 18.06 -37.90 16.68
CA ASP A 109 19.37 -37.66 16.06
C ASP A 109 19.81 -36.22 15.74
N ARG A 110 20.41 -35.58 16.75
CA ARG A 110 21.89 -35.55 16.87
C ARG A 110 22.34 -34.89 18.19
N ALA A 111 22.85 -35.74 19.08
CA ALA A 111 23.79 -35.31 20.13
C ALA A 111 25.19 -35.11 19.52
N SER A 112 26.03 -34.33 20.23
CA SER A 112 27.40 -33.85 19.90
C SER A 112 27.37 -32.48 19.20
N GLU A 113 27.87 -31.35 19.72
CA GLU A 113 28.86 -31.06 20.75
C GLU A 113 28.58 -29.67 21.37
N LYS A 114 28.88 -29.51 22.66
CA LYS A 114 29.21 -28.23 23.34
C LYS A 114 30.67 -28.39 23.82
N PRO A 115 31.48 -27.35 24.16
CA PRO A 115 31.21 -25.91 24.19
C PRO A 115 32.38 -25.00 23.69
N LYS A 116 32.10 -23.73 23.37
CA LYS A 116 33.10 -22.66 23.56
C LYS A 116 32.41 -21.31 23.87
N SER A 117 32.72 -20.80 25.07
CA SER A 117 32.93 -19.41 25.52
C SER A 117 32.20 -18.27 24.77
N ALA A 118 31.57 -17.26 25.36
CA ALA A 118 31.53 -16.69 26.71
C ALA A 118 30.29 -15.73 26.78
N PRO A 119 29.89 -15.24 27.97
CA PRO A 119 28.64 -14.53 28.19
C PRO A 119 28.71 -13.07 27.73
N GLY A 120 27.68 -12.59 27.02
CA GLY A 120 27.34 -11.18 26.98
C GLY A 120 26.08 -10.96 27.82
N PRO A 121 26.15 -10.09 28.83
CA PRO A 121 25.07 -9.13 28.98
C PRO A 121 25.57 -7.72 29.34
N ASP A 122 24.67 -6.76 29.14
CA ASP A 122 24.63 -5.44 29.78
C ASP A 122 25.47 -4.31 29.17
N SER A 123 24.96 -3.73 28.10
CA SER A 123 25.10 -2.27 27.90
C SER A 123 24.16 -1.55 28.86
N ALA A 124 24.63 -1.35 30.09
CA ALA A 124 24.01 -0.48 31.07
C ALA A 124 24.35 0.99 30.76
N ALA A 125 23.28 1.79 30.64
CA ALA A 125 23.14 3.20 31.00
C ALA A 125 24.36 4.15 30.82
N THR A 126 24.20 5.13 29.91
CA THR A 126 24.82 6.45 30.03
C THR A 126 23.73 7.51 29.84
N PRO A 127 23.55 8.46 30.79
CA PRO A 127 22.55 9.52 30.69
C PRO A 127 23.03 10.67 29.78
N PRO A 128 22.20 11.24 28.90
CA PRO A 128 22.49 12.54 28.33
C PRO A 128 22.04 13.63 29.30
N ALA A 129 23.01 14.29 29.93
CA ALA A 129 22.79 15.58 30.58
C ALA A 129 22.91 16.71 29.55
N ALA A 130 21.97 17.64 29.67
CA ALA A 130 22.01 19.04 29.25
C ALA A 130 21.90 19.37 27.75
N GLY A 131 20.67 19.71 27.35
CA GLY A 131 20.44 20.79 26.39
C GLY A 131 19.52 20.45 25.22
N ALA A 132 18.19 20.58 25.42
CA ALA A 132 17.25 21.19 24.45
C ALA A 132 15.79 20.96 24.88
N ALA A 133 15.07 22.07 25.10
CA ALA A 133 13.62 22.32 25.02
C ALA A 133 12.59 21.32 25.62
N ALA A 134 11.73 21.89 26.48
CA ALA A 134 10.57 21.26 27.13
C ALA A 134 9.53 20.69 26.15
N PRO A 135 8.72 19.69 26.57
CA PRO A 135 7.72 19.03 25.74
C PRO A 135 6.59 19.98 25.28
N PHE A 136 6.09 19.73 24.07
CA PHE A 136 4.92 20.39 23.49
C PHE A 136 3.64 20.03 24.27
N ASP A 137 2.90 21.06 24.69
CA ASP A 137 1.67 20.98 25.47
C ASP A 137 0.44 20.80 24.55
N ALA A 138 -0.54 20.02 25.01
CA ALA A 138 -1.68 19.55 24.23
C ALA A 138 -2.94 20.42 24.37
N ASP A 139 -2.81 21.67 24.81
CA ASP A 139 -3.93 22.61 25.04
C ASP A 139 -4.01 23.75 24.00
N ALA A 140 -3.58 23.49 22.76
CA ALA A 140 -3.80 24.40 21.64
C ALA A 140 -5.19 24.14 21.03
N THR A 141 -6.15 24.97 21.44
CA THR A 141 -7.56 25.02 20.97
C THR A 141 -7.70 25.61 19.57
#